data_AF-A6NXP1-F1
#
_entry.id   AF-A6NXP1-F1
#
_cell.length_a   1.000
_cell.length_b   1.000
_cell.length_c   1.000
_cell.angle_alpha   90.00
_cell.angle_beta   90.00
_cell.angle_gamma   90.00
#
_symmetry.space_group_name_H-M   'P 1'
#
loop_
_entity.id
_entity.type
_entity.pdbx_description
1 polymer ?
#
loop_
_entity_poly.entity_id
_entity_poly.type
_entity_poly.pdbx_seq_one_letter_code
_entity_poly.pdbx_strand_id
1 'polypeptide(L)'
;MVFIVGSADQITEITPRSLLFLILSGAATGASWICYFKALSIGDVNKVVPIDKSSTVLSVLLAILLFHETEHLAVKLISTVLLGIGIILMVEKKQSEQKVSGNTYILYAIGSAVFAALTSILAKVGITGVESNLGTAIRTIVVLAMAWLLVLIKKKTPQLKQLDKKELGFIGLSGIATGASWLCYYYAIQNGIVSVVVPIDKMSLLVTVIFSYFAFHEKLSKKAFFGLILMLAGTLAMAIFS
;
A
#
# COMPACT_ATOMS: atom_id res chain seq x y z
N MET A 1 -4.79 2.01 -20.91
CA MET A 1 -4.97 3.36 -20.31
C MET A 1 -4.06 4.39 -20.95
N VAL A 2 -2.73 4.29 -20.85
CA VAL A 2 -1.81 5.24 -21.53
C VAL A 2 -2.15 5.45 -23.01
N PHE A 3 -2.27 4.36 -23.78
CA PHE A 3 -2.68 4.42 -25.19
C PHE A 3 -4.14 4.88 -25.41
N ILE A 4 -5.03 4.65 -24.43
CA ILE A 4 -6.45 5.01 -24.52
C ILE A 4 -6.63 6.52 -24.33
N VAL A 5 -5.88 7.10 -23.40
CA VAL A 5 -5.87 8.53 -23.07
C VAL A 5 -4.96 9.31 -24.05
N GLY A 6 -4.16 8.62 -24.86
CA GLY A 6 -3.25 9.25 -25.81
C GLY A 6 -2.01 9.89 -25.16
N SER A 7 -1.66 9.49 -23.93
CA SER A 7 -0.52 10.06 -23.19
C SER A 7 0.82 9.37 -23.51
N ALA A 8 0.86 8.44 -24.48
CA ALA A 8 2.07 7.71 -24.84
C ALA A 8 3.19 8.63 -25.36
N ASP A 9 2.85 9.66 -26.14
CA ASP A 9 3.83 10.58 -26.73
C ASP A 9 4.49 11.49 -25.69
N GLN A 10 3.86 11.67 -24.52
CA GLN A 10 4.41 12.46 -23.42
C GLN A 10 5.61 11.78 -22.73
N ILE A 11 5.94 10.53 -23.08
CA ILE A 11 7.08 9.83 -22.49
C ILE A 11 8.42 10.55 -22.74
N THR A 12 8.54 11.24 -23.88
CA THR A 12 9.73 12.04 -24.22
C THR A 12 9.78 13.38 -23.48
N GLU A 13 8.65 13.82 -22.93
CA GLU A 13 8.53 15.09 -22.19
C GLU A 13 8.82 14.91 -20.69
N ILE A 14 8.93 13.67 -20.21
CA ILE A 14 9.22 13.38 -18.81
C ILE A 14 10.64 13.85 -18.46
N THR A 15 10.72 14.75 -17.49
CA THR A 15 12.01 15.21 -16.95
C THR A 15 12.78 14.03 -16.32
N PRO A 16 14.12 13.93 -16.50
CA PRO A 16 14.93 12.85 -15.92
C PRO A 16 14.77 12.69 -14.40
N ARG A 17 14.55 13.80 -13.69
CA ARG A 17 14.23 13.82 -12.26
C ARG A 17 12.94 13.04 -11.99
N SER A 18 11.83 13.39 -12.65
CA SER A 18 10.54 12.72 -12.47
C SER A 18 10.64 11.23 -12.80
N LEU A 19 11.32 10.88 -13.90
CA LEU A 19 11.59 9.49 -14.26
C LEU A 19 12.34 8.73 -13.16
N LEU A 20 13.40 9.31 -12.61
CA LEU A 20 14.16 8.71 -11.50
C LEU A 20 13.28 8.48 -10.28
N PHE A 21 12.46 9.46 -9.88
CA PHE A 21 11.55 9.32 -8.74
C PHE A 21 10.47 8.25 -8.97
N LEU A 22 9.94 8.13 -10.19
CA LEU A 22 8.98 7.08 -10.56
C LEU A 22 9.62 5.68 -10.51
N ILE A 23 10.85 5.54 -11.02
CA ILE A 23 11.61 4.29 -10.95
C ILE A 23 11.90 3.91 -9.50
N LEU A 24 12.39 4.86 -8.69
CA LEU A 24 12.66 4.64 -7.26
C LEU A 24 11.37 4.30 -6.50
N SER A 25 10.24 4.92 -6.83
CA SER A 25 8.94 4.59 -6.25
C SER A 25 8.53 3.15 -6.56
N GLY A 26 8.72 2.70 -7.81
CA GLY A 26 8.46 1.32 -8.20
C GLY A 26 9.39 0.33 -7.51
N ALA A 27 10.68 0.66 -7.42
CA ALA A 27 11.67 -0.15 -6.73
C ALA A 27 11.38 -0.26 -5.22
N ALA A 28 11.00 0.85 -4.57
CA ALA A 28 10.58 0.86 -3.18
C ALA A 28 9.34 -0.02 -2.94
N THR A 29 8.39 -0.02 -3.88
CA THR A 29 7.22 -0.91 -3.80
C THR A 29 7.63 -2.38 -3.84
N GLY A 30 8.48 -2.75 -4.80
CA GLY A 30 8.99 -4.11 -4.93
C GLY A 30 9.80 -4.54 -3.70
N ALA A 31 10.64 -3.65 -3.16
CA ALA A 31 11.41 -3.88 -1.94
C ALA A 31 10.50 -4.07 -0.72
N SER A 32 9.45 -3.27 -0.59
CA SER A 32 8.42 -3.44 0.45
C SER A 32 7.80 -4.83 0.37
N TRP A 33 7.34 -5.27 -0.81
CA TRP A 33 6.75 -6.59 -0.97
C TRP A 33 7.72 -7.73 -0.65
N ILE A 34 8.98 -7.65 -1.10
CA ILE A 34 10.01 -8.64 -0.76
C ILE A 34 10.17 -8.76 0.77
N CYS A 35 10.32 -7.63 1.45
CA CYS A 35 10.46 -7.57 2.90
C CYS A 35 9.21 -8.09 3.61
N TYR A 36 8.02 -7.69 3.16
CA TYR A 36 6.74 -8.10 3.72
C TYR A 36 6.52 -9.61 3.63
N PHE A 37 6.65 -10.18 2.43
CA PHE A 37 6.47 -11.62 2.23
C PHE A 37 7.56 -12.42 2.94
N LYS A 38 8.79 -11.90 3.01
CA LYS A 38 9.83 -12.53 3.82
C LYS A 38 9.44 -12.53 5.30
N ALA A 39 8.97 -11.41 5.85
CA ALA A 39 8.51 -11.31 7.23
C ALA A 39 7.36 -12.28 7.53
N LEU A 40 6.35 -12.38 6.64
CA LEU A 40 5.25 -13.35 6.77
C LEU A 40 5.73 -14.81 6.70
N SER A 41 6.79 -15.10 5.94
CA SER A 41 7.30 -16.48 5.81
C SER A 41 8.05 -16.99 7.05
N ILE A 42 8.50 -16.09 7.93
CA ILE A 42 9.30 -16.43 9.13
C ILE A 42 8.66 -15.91 10.43
N GLY A 43 7.52 -15.24 10.35
CA GLY A 43 6.89 -14.54 11.46
C GLY A 43 5.37 -14.70 11.44
N ASP A 44 4.76 -14.49 12.59
CA ASP A 44 3.31 -14.58 12.75
C ASP A 44 2.63 -13.42 12.01
N VAL A 45 1.64 -13.74 11.17
CA VAL A 45 0.79 -12.79 10.45
C VAL A 45 0.23 -11.73 11.41
N ASN A 46 -0.21 -12.15 12.60
CA ASN A 46 -0.78 -11.25 13.61
C ASN A 46 0.23 -10.26 14.20
N LYS A 47 1.54 -10.50 14.02
CA LYS A 47 2.61 -9.57 14.45
C LYS A 47 3.17 -8.77 13.27
N VAL A 48 3.29 -9.38 12.10
CA VAL A 48 3.90 -8.77 10.91
C VAL A 48 2.96 -7.74 10.28
N VAL A 49 1.68 -8.09 10.10
CA VAL A 49 0.69 -7.23 9.46
C VAL A 49 0.58 -5.85 10.14
N PRO A 50 0.42 -5.74 11.48
CA PRO A 50 0.36 -4.41 12.11
C PRO A 50 1.61 -3.56 11.91
N ILE A 51 2.80 -4.17 11.98
CA ILE A 51 4.06 -3.46 11.75
C ILE A 51 4.06 -2.90 10.32
N ASP A 52 3.70 -3.71 9.32
CA ASP A 52 3.60 -3.26 7.94
C ASP A 52 2.56 -2.13 7.75
N LYS A 53 1.37 -2.26 8.36
CA LYS A 53 0.30 -1.25 8.26
C LYS A 53 0.66 0.08 8.91
N SER A 54 1.60 0.11 9.84
CA SER A 54 2.16 1.36 10.39
C SER A 54 2.85 2.24 9.34
N SER A 55 3.15 1.69 8.14
CA SER A 55 3.58 2.48 6.97
C SER A 55 2.64 3.64 6.65
N THR A 56 1.34 3.50 6.93
CA THR A 56 0.35 4.55 6.75
C THR A 56 0.67 5.75 7.63
N VAL A 57 0.93 5.52 8.93
CA VAL A 57 1.33 6.55 9.90
C VAL A 57 2.65 7.17 9.46
N LEU A 58 3.63 6.35 9.08
CA LEU A 58 4.92 6.85 8.62
C LEU A 58 4.79 7.70 7.35
N SER A 59 3.95 7.30 6.40
CA SER A 59 3.70 8.06 5.17
C SER A 59 3.12 9.44 5.47
N VAL A 60 2.17 9.50 6.41
CA VAL A 60 1.56 10.76 6.84
C VAL A 60 2.60 11.68 7.48
N LEU A 61 3.40 11.17 8.41
CA LEU A 61 4.44 11.96 9.07
C LEU A 61 5.51 12.43 8.09
N LEU A 62 5.95 11.57 7.16
CA LEU A 62 6.90 11.95 6.12
C LEU A 62 6.31 12.98 5.15
N ALA A 63 5.03 12.87 4.81
CA ALA A 63 4.36 13.84 3.94
C ALA A 63 4.27 15.22 4.60
N ILE A 64 3.89 15.29 5.88
CA ILE A 64 3.88 16.53 6.65
C ILE A 64 5.28 17.16 6.67
N LEU A 65 6.31 16.36 6.94
CA LEU A 65 7.69 16.84 7.08
C LEU A 65 8.32 17.26 5.75
N LEU A 66 8.14 16.47 4.68
CA LEU A 66 8.82 16.68 3.39
C LEU A 66 8.06 17.64 2.47
N PHE A 67 6.74 17.58 2.47
CA PHE A 67 5.89 18.43 1.62
C PHE A 67 5.34 19.65 2.35
N HIS A 68 5.71 19.83 3.63
CA HIS A 68 5.26 20.96 4.46
C HIS A 68 3.72 21.05 4.48
N GLU A 69 3.03 19.92 4.58
CA GLU A 69 1.57 19.83 4.64
C GLU A 69 1.05 20.27 6.03
N THR A 70 1.41 21.48 6.48
CA THR A 70 1.18 21.99 7.84
C THR A 70 -0.19 22.62 8.07
N GLU A 71 -1.01 22.74 7.02
CA GLU A 71 -2.41 23.16 7.17
C GLU A 71 -3.15 22.23 8.15
N HIS A 72 -3.83 22.84 9.12
CA HIS A 72 -4.51 22.14 10.22
C HIS A 72 -3.65 21.04 10.89
N LEU A 73 -2.36 21.31 11.13
CA LEU A 73 -1.37 20.35 11.65
C LEU A 73 -1.86 19.58 12.88
N ALA A 74 -2.52 20.26 13.83
CA ALA A 74 -3.06 19.62 15.03
C ALA A 74 -4.06 18.50 14.69
N VAL A 75 -4.95 18.74 13.73
CA VAL A 75 -5.94 17.75 13.26
C VAL A 75 -5.23 16.58 12.59
N LYS A 76 -4.22 16.85 11.74
CA LYS A 76 -3.43 15.80 11.08
C LYS A 76 -2.69 14.92 12.08
N LEU A 77 -2.06 15.51 13.10
CA LEU A 77 -1.33 14.76 14.14
C LEU A 77 -2.29 13.93 15.01
N ILE A 78 -3.40 14.51 15.48
CA ILE A 78 -4.42 13.79 16.26
C ILE A 78 -4.97 12.62 15.44
N SER A 79 -5.31 12.86 14.18
CA SER A 79 -5.83 11.84 13.27
C SER A 79 -4.81 10.75 12.98
N THR A 80 -3.53 11.10 12.90
CA THR A 80 -2.43 10.13 12.75
C THR A 80 -2.32 9.21 13.97
N VAL A 81 -2.49 9.75 15.17
CA VAL A 81 -2.55 8.95 16.41
C VAL A 81 -3.77 8.03 16.39
N LEU A 82 -4.95 8.54 16.01
CA LEU A 82 -6.18 7.74 15.88
C LEU A 82 -6.01 6.59 14.89
N LEU A 83 -5.39 6.84 13.73
CA LEU A 83 -5.04 5.79 12.76
C LEU A 83 -4.12 4.74 13.36
N GLY A 84 -3.06 5.16 14.06
CA GLY A 84 -2.12 4.24 14.71
C GLY A 84 -2.80 3.33 15.72
N ILE A 85 -3.63 3.91 16.60
CA ILE A 85 -4.42 3.14 17.58
C ILE A 85 -5.40 2.21 16.86
N GLY A 86 -6.11 2.70 15.85
CA GLY A 86 -7.06 1.93 15.07
C GLY A 86 -6.44 0.70 14.38
N ILE A 87 -5.29 0.88 13.74
CA ILE A 87 -4.50 -0.20 13.11
C ILE A 87 -4.12 -1.25 14.15
N ILE A 88 -3.62 -0.86 15.33
CA ILE A 88 -3.24 -1.79 16.40
C ILE A 88 -4.45 -2.54 16.96
N LEU A 89 -5.61 -1.88 17.06
CA LEU A 89 -6.82 -2.52 17.56
C LEU A 89 -7.41 -3.53 16.57
N MET A 90 -7.30 -3.28 15.26
CA MET A 90 -7.70 -4.21 14.20
C MET A 90 -6.89 -5.51 14.18
N VAL A 91 -5.72 -5.53 14.83
CA VAL A 91 -4.97 -6.78 15.01
C VAL A 91 -5.73 -7.69 15.95
N GLU A 92 -6.29 -8.75 15.38
CA GLU A 92 -6.85 -9.84 16.15
C GLU A 92 -5.71 -10.78 16.59
N LYS A 93 -5.62 -11.03 17.90
CA LYS A 93 -4.74 -12.08 18.43
C LYS A 93 -5.42 -13.41 18.18
N LYS A 94 -5.24 -14.00 17.00
CA LYS A 94 -5.49 -15.43 16.83
C LYS A 94 -4.32 -16.17 17.49
N GLN A 95 -4.59 -17.20 18.29
CA GLN A 95 -3.52 -18.04 18.84
C GLN A 95 -2.77 -18.67 17.67
N SER A 96 -1.58 -18.15 17.38
CA SER A 96 -0.67 -18.79 16.43
C SER A 96 0.04 -19.91 17.17
N GLU A 97 -0.23 -21.14 16.76
CA GLU A 97 0.42 -22.35 17.30
C GLU A 97 1.92 -22.40 16.96
N GLN A 98 2.41 -21.53 16.06
CA GLN A 98 3.82 -21.46 15.70
C GLN A 98 4.62 -20.58 16.66
N LYS A 99 5.43 -21.21 17.51
CA LYS A 99 6.54 -20.55 18.23
C LYS A 99 7.55 -20.01 17.21
N VAL A 100 7.40 -18.74 16.85
CA VAL A 100 8.39 -18.02 16.03
C VAL A 100 9.63 -17.78 16.87
N SER A 101 10.73 -18.44 16.51
CA SER A 101 12.06 -18.22 17.07
C SER A 101 12.84 -17.25 16.17
N GLY A 102 13.02 -16.01 16.64
CA GLY A 102 13.92 -15.02 16.03
C GLY A 102 13.28 -13.65 15.78
N ASN A 103 13.92 -12.58 16.26
CA ASN A 103 13.46 -11.19 16.04
C ASN A 103 13.67 -10.69 14.59
N THR A 104 14.21 -11.52 13.70
CA THR A 104 14.54 -11.13 12.32
C THR A 104 13.30 -10.74 11.50
N TYR A 105 12.13 -11.31 11.79
CA TYR A 105 10.88 -10.91 11.11
C TYR A 105 10.52 -9.44 11.37
N ILE A 106 10.90 -8.90 12.54
CA ILE A 106 10.63 -7.50 12.91
C ILE A 106 11.42 -6.57 11.99
N LEU A 107 12.70 -6.87 11.74
CA LEU A 107 13.55 -6.10 10.83
C LEU A 107 12.94 -6.04 9.43
N TYR A 108 12.51 -7.19 8.90
CA TYR A 108 11.87 -7.25 7.58
C TYR A 108 10.51 -6.53 7.57
N ALA A 109 9.70 -6.64 8.63
CA ALA A 109 8.41 -5.96 8.69
C ALA A 109 8.57 -4.42 8.79
N ILE A 110 9.52 -3.93 9.59
CA ILE A 110 9.85 -2.51 9.67
C ILE A 110 10.41 -2.03 8.32
N GLY A 111 11.32 -2.79 7.72
CA GLY A 111 11.84 -2.48 6.38
C GLY A 111 10.73 -2.36 5.35
N SER A 112 9.75 -3.28 5.37
CA SER A 112 8.56 -3.17 4.52
C SER A 112 7.81 -1.87 4.75
N ALA A 113 7.54 -1.54 6.02
CA ALA A 113 6.77 -0.34 6.36
C ALA A 113 7.46 0.94 5.90
N VAL A 114 8.79 1.02 6.04
CA VAL A 114 9.61 2.15 5.58
C VAL A 114 9.57 2.27 4.06
N PHE A 115 9.80 1.17 3.32
CA PHE A 115 9.75 1.19 1.86
C PHE A 115 8.34 1.52 1.33
N ALA A 116 7.29 1.01 1.98
CA ALA A 116 5.91 1.33 1.66
C ALA A 116 5.60 2.82 1.88
N ALA A 117 6.17 3.43 2.92
CA ALA A 117 6.00 4.87 3.15
C ALA A 117 6.75 5.71 2.10
N LEU A 118 8.02 5.38 1.84
CA LEU A 118 8.83 6.03 0.82
C LEU A 118 8.19 5.94 -0.57
N THR A 119 7.55 4.81 -0.86
CA THR A 119 6.84 4.57 -2.12
C THR A 119 5.84 5.70 -2.44
N SER A 120 5.03 6.12 -1.47
CA SER A 120 4.02 7.17 -1.64
C SER A 120 4.66 8.56 -1.83
N ILE A 121 5.72 8.85 -1.07
CA ILE A 121 6.48 10.10 -1.15
C ILE A 121 7.16 10.24 -2.51
N LEU A 122 7.90 9.21 -2.93
CA LEU A 122 8.58 9.18 -4.23
C LEU A 122 7.58 9.24 -5.38
N ALA A 123 6.41 8.61 -5.24
CA ALA A 123 5.33 8.71 -6.23
C ALA A 123 4.82 10.13 -6.38
N LYS A 124 4.54 10.84 -5.27
CA LYS A 124 4.09 12.23 -5.32
C LYS A 124 5.10 13.11 -6.06
N VAL A 125 6.39 13.02 -5.71
CA VAL A 125 7.45 13.80 -6.37
C VAL A 125 7.58 13.44 -7.84
N GLY A 126 7.57 12.15 -8.18
CA GLY A 126 7.76 11.68 -9.54
C GLY A 126 6.59 11.93 -10.48
N ILE A 127 5.36 11.95 -9.95
CA ILE A 127 4.14 12.13 -10.76
C ILE A 127 3.70 13.60 -10.86
N THR A 128 4.27 14.48 -10.04
CA THR A 128 3.99 15.93 -10.14
C THR A 128 4.57 16.45 -11.45
N GLY A 129 3.70 16.90 -12.37
CA GLY A 129 4.09 17.33 -13.71
C GLY A 129 4.24 16.21 -14.76
N VAL A 130 3.83 14.98 -14.44
CA VAL A 130 3.75 13.86 -15.39
C VAL A 130 2.33 13.34 -15.41
N GLU A 131 1.77 13.01 -16.58
CA GLU A 131 0.43 12.42 -16.64
C GLU A 131 0.34 11.14 -15.79
N SER A 132 -0.70 11.04 -14.95
CA SER A 132 -0.82 10.01 -13.91
C SER A 132 -0.81 8.57 -14.43
N ASN A 133 -1.48 8.30 -15.55
CA ASN A 133 -1.53 6.96 -16.14
C ASN A 133 -0.14 6.55 -16.64
N LEU A 134 0.59 7.48 -17.26
CA LEU A 134 1.96 7.28 -17.72
C LEU A 134 2.92 7.05 -16.55
N GLY A 135 2.84 7.88 -15.50
CA GLY A 135 3.63 7.70 -14.28
C GLY A 135 3.37 6.35 -13.60
N THR A 136 2.10 5.94 -13.52
CA THR A 136 1.71 4.63 -12.99
C THR A 136 2.22 3.48 -13.87
N ALA A 137 2.19 3.63 -15.19
CA ALA A 137 2.71 2.62 -16.12
C ALA A 137 4.22 2.40 -15.95
N ILE A 138 5.01 3.48 -15.88
CA ILE A 138 6.46 3.41 -15.64
C ILE A 138 6.75 2.69 -14.32
N ARG A 139 6.06 3.11 -13.26
CA ARG A 139 6.22 2.52 -11.93
C ARG A 139 5.89 1.02 -11.91
N THR A 140 4.78 0.64 -12.54
CA THR A 140 4.32 -0.77 -12.56
C THR A 140 5.25 -1.68 -13.34
N ILE A 141 5.92 -1.20 -14.39
CA ILE A 141 6.98 -1.96 -15.09
C ILE A 141 8.12 -2.32 -14.13
N VAL A 142 8.56 -1.38 -13.30
CA VAL A 142 9.60 -1.64 -12.30
C VAL A 142 9.14 -2.65 -11.25
N VAL A 143 7.91 -2.52 -10.77
CA VAL A 143 7.30 -3.49 -9.83
C VAL A 143 7.22 -4.88 -10.46
N LEU A 144 6.81 -4.97 -11.73
CA LEU A 144 6.71 -6.21 -12.48
C LEU A 144 8.09 -6.90 -12.59
N ALA A 145 9.13 -6.15 -12.93
CA ALA A 145 10.49 -6.66 -13.00
C ALA A 145 10.96 -7.22 -11.64
N MET A 146 10.68 -6.50 -10.55
CA MET A 146 10.99 -6.95 -9.18
C MET A 146 10.21 -8.21 -8.78
N ALA A 147 8.92 -8.30 -9.15
CA ALA A 147 8.09 -9.46 -8.88
C ALA A 147 8.62 -10.71 -9.61
N TRP A 148 8.95 -10.60 -10.89
CA TRP A 148 9.53 -11.71 -11.66
C TRP A 148 10.92 -12.11 -11.17
N LEU A 149 11.76 -11.14 -10.78
CA LEU A 149 13.05 -11.42 -10.16
C LEU A 149 12.89 -12.30 -8.91
N LEU A 150 11.91 -12.01 -8.05
CA LEU A 150 11.61 -12.85 -6.88
C LEU A 150 11.19 -14.26 -7.29
N VAL A 151 10.30 -14.41 -8.28
CA VAL A 151 9.85 -15.73 -8.77
C VAL A 151 11.03 -16.57 -9.28
N LEU A 152 11.94 -15.95 -10.03
CA LEU A 152 13.14 -16.59 -10.56
C LEU A 152 14.11 -16.99 -9.44
N ILE A 153 14.39 -16.10 -8.49
CA ILE A 153 15.26 -16.37 -7.32
C ILE A 153 14.69 -17.51 -6.48
N LYS A 154 13.37 -17.55 -6.27
CA LYS A 154 12.70 -18.60 -5.49
C LYS A 154 12.52 -19.91 -6.26
N LYS A 155 12.89 -19.96 -7.55
CA LYS A 155 12.73 -21.11 -8.45
C LYS A 155 11.30 -21.65 -8.47
N LYS A 156 10.31 -20.75 -8.39
CA LYS A 156 8.87 -21.10 -8.33
C LYS A 156 8.22 -21.24 -9.71
N THR A 157 8.98 -21.01 -10.79
CA THR A 157 8.53 -21.11 -12.18
C THR A 157 7.81 -22.43 -12.53
N PRO A 158 8.23 -23.62 -12.04
CA PRO A 158 7.52 -24.86 -12.35
C PRO A 158 6.09 -24.93 -11.79
N GLN A 159 5.80 -24.17 -10.73
CA GLN A 159 4.49 -24.17 -10.07
C GLN A 159 3.43 -23.44 -10.88
N LEU A 160 3.83 -22.56 -11.81
CA LEU A 160 2.91 -21.90 -12.74
C LEU A 160 2.16 -22.91 -13.63
N LYS A 161 2.77 -24.07 -13.93
CA LYS A 161 2.16 -25.12 -14.74
C LYS A 161 1.13 -25.96 -13.99
N GLN A 162 1.06 -25.83 -12.66
CA GLN A 162 0.16 -26.59 -11.79
C GLN A 162 -1.13 -25.83 -11.45
N LEU A 163 -1.23 -24.55 -11.83
CA LEU A 163 -2.39 -23.70 -11.52
C LEU A 163 -3.59 -24.08 -12.39
N ASP A 164 -4.77 -24.14 -11.78
CA ASP A 164 -6.01 -24.37 -12.51
C ASP A 164 -6.39 -23.13 -13.35
N LYS A 165 -7.08 -23.35 -14.48
CA LYS A 165 -7.57 -22.27 -15.36
C LYS A 165 -8.52 -21.32 -14.63
N LYS A 166 -9.32 -21.83 -13.68
CA LYS A 166 -10.21 -21.01 -12.86
C LYS A 166 -9.43 -20.10 -11.92
N GLU A 167 -8.42 -20.63 -11.25
CA GLU A 167 -7.53 -19.85 -10.38
C GLU A 167 -6.83 -18.74 -11.16
N LEU A 168 -6.34 -19.05 -12.38
CA LEU A 168 -5.74 -18.06 -13.25
C LEU A 168 -6.74 -16.96 -13.66
N GLY A 169 -8.01 -17.32 -13.90
CA GLY A 169 -9.09 -16.36 -14.15
C GLY A 169 -9.31 -15.41 -12.98
N PHE A 170 -9.40 -15.93 -11.74
CA PHE A 170 -9.54 -15.10 -10.53
C PHE A 170 -8.31 -14.21 -10.29
N ILE A 171 -7.10 -14.72 -10.52
CA ILE A 171 -5.86 -13.93 -10.42
C ILE A 171 -5.86 -12.79 -11.46
N GLY A 172 -6.30 -13.07 -12.69
CA GLY A 172 -6.44 -12.05 -13.74
C GLY A 172 -7.41 -10.94 -13.36
N LEU A 173 -8.60 -11.31 -12.86
CA LEU A 173 -9.60 -10.35 -12.38
C LEU A 173 -9.08 -9.52 -11.21
N SER A 174 -8.40 -10.15 -10.25
CA SER A 174 -7.75 -9.46 -9.14
C SER A 174 -6.69 -8.47 -9.64
N GLY A 175 -5.88 -8.85 -10.63
CA GLY A 175 -4.88 -7.97 -11.23
C GLY A 175 -5.49 -6.74 -11.91
N ILE A 176 -6.60 -6.91 -12.64
CA ILE A 176 -7.34 -5.79 -13.25
C ILE A 176 -7.88 -4.85 -12.16
N ALA A 177 -8.49 -5.40 -11.10
CA ALA A 177 -9.03 -4.61 -10.00
C ALA A 177 -7.92 -3.83 -9.26
N THR A 178 -6.77 -4.46 -9.01
CA THR A 178 -5.61 -3.78 -8.41
C THR A 178 -5.06 -2.69 -9.34
N GLY A 179 -4.95 -2.96 -10.64
CA GLY A 179 -4.52 -1.98 -11.62
C GLY A 179 -5.44 -0.75 -11.65
N ALA A 180 -6.75 -0.96 -11.70
CA ALA A 180 -7.74 0.12 -11.64
C ALA A 180 -7.64 0.92 -10.33
N SER A 181 -7.52 0.23 -9.18
CA SER A 181 -7.31 0.87 -7.88
C SER A 181 -6.05 1.75 -7.86
N TRP A 182 -4.94 1.28 -8.41
CA TRP A 182 -3.68 2.03 -8.45
C TRP A 182 -3.77 3.26 -9.35
N LEU A 183 -4.44 3.19 -10.49
CA LEU A 183 -4.66 4.35 -11.35
C LEU A 183 -5.40 5.46 -10.60
N CYS A 184 -6.49 5.12 -9.91
CA CYS A 184 -7.24 6.06 -9.07
C CYS A 184 -6.38 6.61 -7.92
N TYR A 185 -5.61 5.74 -7.25
CA TYR A 185 -4.75 6.11 -6.14
C TYR A 185 -3.65 7.08 -6.54
N TYR A 186 -2.94 6.85 -7.65
CA TYR A 186 -1.88 7.75 -8.10
C TYR A 186 -2.42 9.04 -8.68
N TYR A 187 -3.59 9.02 -9.31
CA TYR A 187 -4.29 10.24 -9.68
C TYR A 187 -4.65 11.08 -8.44
N ALA A 188 -5.14 10.44 -7.36
CA ALA A 188 -5.42 11.11 -6.10
C ALA A 188 -4.14 11.63 -5.43
N ILE A 189 -3.03 10.87 -5.44
CA ILE A 189 -1.73 11.35 -4.94
C ILE A 189 -1.27 12.56 -5.74
N GLN A 190 -1.39 12.54 -7.08
CA GLN A 190 -0.96 13.65 -7.91
C GLN A 190 -1.67 14.95 -7.53
N ASN A 191 -2.99 14.91 -7.41
CA ASN A 191 -3.84 16.10 -7.24
C ASN A 191 -4.17 16.44 -5.79
N GLY A 192 -3.93 15.53 -4.85
CA GLY A 192 -4.30 15.67 -3.43
C GLY A 192 -3.11 15.74 -2.47
N ILE A 193 -3.44 15.93 -1.20
CA ILE A 193 -2.50 15.99 -0.07
C ILE A 193 -2.13 14.56 0.33
N VAL A 194 -0.84 14.24 0.38
CA VAL A 194 -0.38 12.84 0.59
C VAL A 194 -0.76 12.36 1.99
N SER A 195 -0.71 13.23 3.01
CA SER A 195 -1.16 12.92 4.37
C SER A 195 -2.63 12.48 4.45
N VAL A 196 -3.45 12.83 3.46
CA VAL A 196 -4.89 12.55 3.44
C VAL A 196 -5.19 11.37 2.52
N VAL A 197 -4.59 11.36 1.32
CA VAL A 197 -4.82 10.32 0.30
C VAL A 197 -4.35 8.95 0.78
N VAL A 198 -3.21 8.87 1.49
CA VAL A 198 -2.66 7.59 1.95
C VAL A 198 -3.58 6.90 2.99
N PRO A 199 -4.11 7.59 4.01
CA PRO A 199 -5.14 7.03 4.88
C PRO A 199 -6.44 6.64 4.15
N ILE A 200 -6.91 7.45 3.20
CA ILE A 200 -8.12 7.15 2.41
C ILE A 200 -7.97 5.82 1.66
N ASP A 201 -6.81 5.54 1.05
CA ASP A 201 -6.52 4.26 0.41
C ASP A 201 -6.74 3.05 1.35
N LYS A 202 -6.40 3.21 2.63
CA LYS A 202 -6.60 2.16 3.64
C LYS A 202 -8.05 1.95 4.06
N MET A 203 -8.95 2.87 3.70
CA MET A 203 -10.40 2.70 3.91
C MET A 203 -11.00 1.63 2.99
N SER A 204 -10.27 1.12 1.99
CA SER A 204 -10.62 -0.11 1.25
C SER A 204 -10.86 -1.32 2.17
N LEU A 205 -10.28 -1.31 3.38
CA LEU A 205 -10.52 -2.30 4.41
C LEU A 205 -11.98 -2.31 4.90
N LEU A 206 -12.67 -1.17 4.88
CA LEU A 206 -14.11 -1.08 5.20
C LEU A 206 -14.94 -1.87 4.21
N VAL A 207 -14.67 -1.66 2.92
CA VAL A 207 -15.39 -2.37 1.84
C VAL A 207 -15.13 -3.86 1.96
N THR A 208 -13.88 -4.25 2.26
CA THR A 208 -13.50 -5.65 2.49
C THR A 208 -14.25 -6.27 3.66
N VAL A 209 -14.36 -5.55 4.78
CA VAL A 209 -15.12 -5.97 5.97
C VAL A 209 -16.60 -6.15 5.65
N ILE A 210 -17.21 -5.17 4.99
CA ILE A 210 -18.63 -5.21 4.62
C ILE A 210 -18.89 -6.41 3.70
N PHE A 211 -18.04 -6.59 2.69
CA PHE A 211 -18.13 -7.73 1.79
C PHE A 211 -17.94 -9.05 2.53
N SER A 212 -16.98 -9.15 3.46
CA SER A 212 -16.76 -10.39 4.22
C SER A 212 -17.97 -10.76 5.09
N TYR A 213 -18.62 -9.76 5.70
CA TYR A 213 -19.84 -9.98 6.46
C TYR A 213 -20.99 -10.53 5.58
N PHE A 214 -21.17 -9.99 4.38
CA PHE A 214 -22.24 -10.44 3.48
C PHE A 214 -21.93 -11.76 2.77
N ALA A 215 -20.67 -11.98 2.35
CA ALA A 215 -20.27 -13.13 1.55
C ALA A 215 -19.89 -14.36 2.40
N PHE A 216 -19.22 -14.15 3.55
CA PHE A 216 -18.68 -15.22 4.39
C PHE A 216 -19.34 -15.30 5.77
N HIS A 217 -20.24 -14.36 6.11
CA HIS A 217 -20.89 -14.25 7.42
C HIS A 217 -19.90 -14.17 8.61
N GLU A 218 -18.67 -13.70 8.34
CA GLU A 218 -17.67 -13.48 9.38
C GLU A 218 -18.03 -12.25 10.22
N LYS A 219 -17.99 -12.43 11.55
CA LYS A 219 -18.23 -11.33 12.50
C LYS A 219 -16.90 -10.76 12.95
N LEU A 220 -16.72 -9.45 12.78
CA LEU A 220 -15.62 -8.71 13.38
C LEU A 220 -15.67 -8.81 14.90
N SER A 221 -14.50 -8.99 15.54
CA SER A 221 -14.42 -8.82 16.99
C SER A 221 -14.77 -7.38 17.40
N LYS A 222 -15.30 -7.20 18.61
CA LYS A 222 -15.59 -5.86 19.17
C LYS A 222 -14.37 -4.95 19.14
N LYS A 223 -13.18 -5.52 19.35
CA LYS A 223 -11.89 -4.81 19.32
C LYS A 223 -11.57 -4.31 17.90
N ALA A 224 -11.68 -5.19 16.90
CA ALA A 224 -11.42 -4.82 15.52
C ALA A 224 -12.45 -3.82 14.98
N PHE A 225 -13.71 -3.94 15.40
CA PHE A 225 -14.77 -2.97 15.09
C PHE A 225 -14.45 -1.57 15.65
N PHE A 226 -14.02 -1.47 16.91
CA PHE A 226 -13.63 -0.18 17.49
C PHE A 226 -12.38 0.40 16.80
N GLY A 227 -11.42 -0.46 16.45
CA GLY A 227 -10.25 -0.06 15.66
C GLY A 227 -10.64 0.52 14.30
N LEU A 228 -11.60 -0.11 13.62
CA LEU A 228 -12.13 0.34 12.35
C LEU A 228 -12.80 1.73 12.45
N ILE A 229 -13.60 1.96 13.50
CA ILE A 229 -14.23 3.27 13.78
C ILE A 229 -13.18 4.35 14.00
N LEU A 230 -12.12 4.07 14.77
CA LEU A 230 -11.04 5.04 14.98
C LEU A 230 -10.31 5.37 13.67
N MET A 231 -10.05 4.37 12.82
CA MET A 231 -9.42 4.61 11.53
C MET A 231 -10.30 5.46 10.60
N LEU A 232 -11.61 5.19 10.60
CA LEU A 232 -12.62 5.98 9.90
C LEU A 232 -12.63 7.43 10.38
N ALA A 233 -12.75 7.64 11.69
CA ALA A 233 -12.82 8.96 12.29
C ALA A 233 -11.55 9.77 12.01
N GLY A 234 -10.37 9.18 12.19
CA GLY A 234 -9.09 9.83 11.87
C GLY A 234 -8.95 10.18 10.39
N THR A 235 -9.34 9.26 9.50
CA THR A 235 -9.26 9.51 8.05
C THR A 235 -10.23 10.61 7.60
N LEU A 236 -11.47 10.57 8.07
CA LEU A 236 -12.49 11.59 7.75
C LEU A 236 -12.13 12.96 8.34
N ALA A 237 -11.61 13.00 9.56
CA ALA A 237 -11.12 14.25 10.14
C ALA A 237 -9.99 14.85 9.29
N MET A 238 -9.02 14.04 8.84
CA MET A 238 -8.00 14.53 7.92
C MET A 238 -8.58 15.01 6.60
N ALA A 239 -9.56 14.32 6.03
CA ALA A 239 -10.14 14.66 4.73
C ALA A 239 -11.06 15.89 4.75
N ILE A 240 -11.74 16.16 5.88
CA ILE A 240 -12.63 17.32 6.02
C ILE A 240 -11.83 18.59 6.33
N PHE A 241 -10.72 18.47 7.06
CA PHE A 241 -9.88 19.58 7.49
C PHE A 241 -8.56 19.67 6.69
N SER A 242 -8.55 19.18 5.44
CA SER A 242 -7.39 19.17 4.54
C SER A 242 -7.29 20.39 3.64
#